data_AF-A0A2U1K6Q7-F1
#
_entry.id   AF-A0A2U1K6Q7-F1
#
_cell.length_a   1.000
_cell.length_b   1.000
_cell.length_c   1.000
_cell.angle_alpha   90.00
_cell.angle_beta   90.00
_cell.angle_gamma   90.00
#
_symmetry.space_group_name_H-M   'P 1'
#
loop_
_entity.id
_entity.type
_entity.pdbx_description
1 polymer ?
#
loop_
_entity_poly.entity_id
_entity_poly.type
_entity_poly.pdbx_seq_one_letter_code
_entity_poly.pdbx_strand_id
1 'polypeptide(L)'
;MYYLNVLKLFVSFGDQLDRISHAERIRNVWKLTGLLVFASIVTYGLMAYMGIGSALIMSGGAAYTPAEYESSKLWFIIGRSLAGAVSALAMICIPAMIFKWLIIEVPFQKLMAMQLGVFVIVLIERLTWIPLAVFFGLDWFVSPFSFGVIASHLTSKPWLIYFFGSISIFQLWIISFQIKFLNRMLGEKEKSVWLAVIFLRFLEWVLAAIVVFGSPYVIGRWFS
;
A
#
# COMPACT_ATOMS: atom_id res chain seq x y z
N MET A 1 -21.69 -6.05 -20.36
CA MET A 1 -20.63 -5.08 -19.95
C MET A 1 -20.95 -4.54 -18.57
N TYR A 2 -19.95 -4.34 -17.71
CA TYR A 2 -20.15 -3.86 -16.33
C TYR A 2 -19.36 -2.58 -16.00
N TYR A 3 -19.98 -1.64 -15.28
CA TYR A 3 -19.33 -0.44 -14.77
C TYR A 3 -18.82 -0.70 -13.35
N LEU A 4 -17.49 -0.67 -13.17
CA LEU A 4 -16.89 -0.90 -11.87
C LEU A 4 -17.18 0.27 -10.92
N ASN A 5 -17.59 -0.04 -9.69
CA ASN A 5 -17.65 0.91 -8.59
C ASN A 5 -16.90 0.31 -7.39
N VAL A 6 -15.74 0.87 -7.07
CA VAL A 6 -14.84 0.32 -6.04
C VAL A 6 -15.45 0.42 -4.65
N LEU A 7 -16.25 1.45 -4.35
CA LEU A 7 -16.91 1.57 -3.05
C LEU A 7 -17.99 0.51 -2.87
N LYS A 8 -18.73 0.18 -3.94
CA LYS A 8 -19.73 -0.88 -3.91
C LYS A 8 -19.12 -2.27 -3.72
N LEU A 9 -17.85 -2.48 -4.09
CA LEU A 9 -17.15 -3.73 -3.78
C LEU A 9 -17.14 -4.01 -2.27
N PHE A 10 -17.08 -2.99 -1.41
CA PHE A 10 -17.06 -3.21 0.04
C PHE A 10 -18.46 -3.36 0.64
N VAL A 11 -19.43 -2.60 0.13
CA VAL A 11 -20.80 -2.57 0.69
C VAL A 11 -21.65 -3.75 0.20
N SER A 12 -21.52 -4.11 -1.07
CA SER A 12 -22.30 -5.18 -1.72
C SER A 12 -21.38 -6.23 -2.32
N PHE A 13 -20.43 -6.72 -1.53
CA PHE A 13 -19.31 -7.53 -2.02
C PHE A 13 -19.75 -8.73 -2.87
N GLY A 14 -20.72 -9.54 -2.41
CA GLY A 14 -21.22 -10.71 -3.13
C GLY A 14 -21.83 -10.38 -4.51
N ASP A 15 -22.83 -9.50 -4.53
CA ASP A 15 -23.51 -9.10 -5.77
C ASP A 15 -22.56 -8.48 -6.80
N GLN A 16 -21.57 -7.73 -6.34
CA GLN A 16 -20.56 -7.11 -7.21
C GLN A 16 -19.60 -8.13 -7.76
N LEU A 17 -19.15 -9.09 -6.94
CA LEU A 17 -18.31 -10.20 -7.36
C LEU A 17 -18.98 -11.02 -8.46
N ASP A 18 -20.29 -11.26 -8.31
CA ASP A 18 -21.08 -12.03 -9.26
C ASP A 18 -21.20 -11.30 -10.59
N ARG A 19 -21.48 -9.99 -10.54
CA ARG A 19 -21.52 -9.14 -11.74
C ARG A 19 -20.17 -9.07 -12.44
N ILE A 20 -19.07 -9.01 -11.69
CA ILE A 20 -17.70 -8.99 -12.23
C ILE A 20 -17.32 -10.35 -12.83
N SER A 21 -17.74 -11.45 -12.19
CA SER A 21 -17.47 -12.81 -12.66
C SER A 21 -18.14 -13.07 -14.01
N HIS A 22 -19.41 -12.70 -14.16
CA HIS A 22 -20.17 -12.88 -15.40
C HIS A 22 -19.92 -11.80 -16.46
N ALA A 23 -19.23 -10.70 -16.11
CA ALA A 23 -18.93 -9.64 -17.06
C ALA A 23 -17.79 -10.03 -18.01
N GLU A 24 -18.06 -9.93 -19.31
CA GLU A 24 -17.07 -10.12 -20.38
C GLU A 24 -16.04 -8.98 -20.44
N ARG A 25 -16.49 -7.74 -20.17
CA ARG A 25 -15.63 -6.54 -20.09
C ARG A 25 -16.01 -5.65 -18.92
N ILE A 26 -14.98 -5.13 -18.25
CA ILE A 26 -15.11 -4.17 -17.15
C ILE A 26 -14.72 -2.78 -17.65
N ARG A 27 -15.64 -1.82 -17.54
CA ARG A 27 -15.42 -0.43 -17.91
C ARG A 27 -14.99 0.40 -16.70
N ASN A 28 -14.31 1.52 -16.97
CA ASN A 28 -13.81 2.51 -16.00
C ASN A 28 -12.63 2.08 -15.12
N VAL A 29 -12.02 0.91 -15.35
CA VAL A 29 -10.83 0.47 -14.59
C VAL A 29 -9.74 1.55 -14.62
N TRP A 30 -9.35 2.03 -15.79
CA TRP A 30 -8.32 3.07 -15.93
C TRP A 30 -8.70 4.43 -15.32
N LYS A 31 -9.97 4.82 -15.41
CA LYS A 31 -10.47 6.05 -14.80
C LYS A 31 -10.37 5.97 -13.26
N LEU A 32 -10.70 4.81 -12.70
CA LEU A 32 -10.59 4.54 -11.27
C LEU A 32 -9.13 4.42 -10.83
N THR A 33 -8.25 3.82 -11.63
CA THR A 33 -6.81 3.83 -11.40
C THR A 33 -6.30 5.27 -11.31
N GLY A 34 -6.65 6.14 -12.26
CA GLY A 34 -6.27 7.55 -12.24
C GLY A 34 -6.75 8.28 -10.98
N LEU A 35 -8.00 8.03 -10.57
CA LEU A 35 -8.56 8.59 -9.34
C LEU A 35 -7.80 8.14 -8.08
N LEU A 36 -7.49 6.85 -7.97
CA LEU A 36 -6.76 6.31 -6.82
C LEU A 36 -5.30 6.75 -6.79
N VAL A 37 -4.65 6.86 -7.96
CA VAL A 37 -3.29 7.43 -8.08
C VAL A 37 -3.31 8.89 -7.61
N PHE A 38 -4.30 9.67 -8.03
CA PHE A 38 -4.47 11.05 -7.56
C PHE A 38 -4.70 11.11 -6.02
N ALA A 39 -5.55 10.24 -5.48
CA ALA A 39 -5.74 10.16 -4.03
C ALA A 39 -4.44 9.80 -3.29
N SER A 40 -3.60 8.91 -3.85
CA SER A 40 -2.28 8.58 -3.31
C SER A 40 -1.32 9.76 -3.32
N ILE A 41 -1.26 10.51 -4.43
CA ILE A 41 -0.46 11.74 -4.57
C ILE A 41 -0.82 12.72 -3.45
N VAL A 42 -2.12 12.99 -3.28
CA VAL A 42 -2.63 13.90 -2.24
C VAL A 42 -2.27 13.40 -0.84
N THR A 43 -2.45 12.10 -0.58
CA THR A 43 -2.16 11.49 0.72
C THR A 43 -0.68 11.62 1.08
N TYR A 44 0.22 11.26 0.16
CA TYR A 44 1.67 11.33 0.41
C TYR A 44 2.19 12.77 0.45
N GLY A 45 1.60 13.67 -0.34
CA GLY A 45 1.88 15.10 -0.28
C GLY A 45 1.46 15.70 1.06
N LEU A 46 0.29 15.33 1.58
CA LEU A 46 -0.19 15.75 2.90
C LEU A 46 0.72 15.24 4.03
N MET A 47 1.14 13.97 3.95
CA MET A 47 2.11 13.41 4.89
C MET A 47 3.42 14.20 4.90
N ALA A 48 3.95 14.53 3.71
CA ALA A 48 5.17 15.31 3.58
C ALA A 48 5.01 16.75 4.09
N TYR A 49 3.87 17.37 3.82
CA TYR A 49 3.52 18.71 4.33
C TYR A 49 3.47 18.73 5.87
N MET A 50 2.93 17.67 6.48
CA MET A 50 2.88 17.48 7.94
C MET A 50 4.22 17.07 8.55
N GLY A 51 5.32 17.01 7.77
CA GLY A 51 6.65 16.65 8.26
C GLY A 51 6.88 15.15 8.45
N ILE A 52 5.95 14.31 8.00
CA ILE A 52 6.08 12.86 8.16
C ILE A 52 7.13 12.32 7.17
N GLY A 53 8.25 11.86 7.73
CA GLY A 53 9.40 11.37 6.97
C GLY A 53 10.39 12.46 6.55
N SER A 54 10.27 13.70 7.05
CA SER A 54 11.19 14.80 6.74
C SER A 54 12.42 14.85 7.64
N ALA A 55 12.71 13.78 8.38
CA ALA A 55 13.86 13.70 9.30
C ALA A 55 15.20 14.06 8.62
N LEU A 56 15.34 13.72 7.33
CA LEU A 56 16.51 14.03 6.51
C LEU A 56 16.68 15.53 6.19
N ILE A 57 15.59 16.30 6.15
CA ILE A 57 15.63 17.75 5.92
C ILE A 57 15.92 18.47 7.23
N MET A 58 15.36 17.97 8.33
CA MET A 58 15.57 18.54 9.67
C MET A 58 17.02 18.42 10.13
N SER A 59 17.74 17.35 9.76
CA SER A 59 19.17 17.21 10.08
C SER A 59 20.08 18.24 9.41
N GLY A 60 19.67 18.81 8.27
CA GLY A 60 20.36 19.94 7.62
C GLY A 60 19.85 21.33 8.05
N GLY A 61 18.76 21.39 8.82
CA GLY A 61 18.03 22.62 9.12
C GLY A 61 18.81 23.68 9.89
N ALA A 62 19.87 23.31 10.61
CA ALA A 62 20.74 24.27 11.29
C ALA A 62 21.72 25.00 10.35
N ALA A 63 21.92 24.50 9.12
CA ALA A 63 22.86 25.04 8.14
C ALA A 63 22.18 25.84 7.02
N TYR A 64 20.85 25.75 6.87
CA TYR A 64 20.11 26.40 5.79
C TYR A 64 19.61 27.79 6.17
N THR A 65 19.67 28.71 5.21
CA THR A 65 18.93 29.96 5.29
C THR A 65 17.41 29.70 5.22
N PRO A 66 16.55 30.62 5.70
CA PRO A 66 15.10 30.45 5.64
C PRO A 66 14.56 30.16 4.23
N ALA A 67 15.15 30.77 3.20
CA ALA A 67 14.75 30.55 1.81
C ALA A 67 15.14 29.15 1.29
N GLU A 68 16.32 28.64 1.67
CA GLU A 68 16.78 27.30 1.31
C GLU A 68 15.97 26.21 2.02
N TYR A 69 15.57 26.45 3.26
CA TYR A 69 14.71 25.54 4.01
C TYR A 69 13.32 25.40 3.36
N GLU A 70 12.67 26.52 3.01
CA GLU A 70 11.36 26.50 2.35
C GLU A 70 11.42 25.86 0.97
N SER A 71 12.46 26.16 0.18
CA SER A 71 12.70 25.50 -1.12
C SER A 71 12.87 23.99 -0.97
N SER A 72 13.68 23.55 0.00
CA SER A 72 13.92 22.11 0.26
C SER A 72 12.64 21.39 0.70
N LYS A 73 11.80 22.06 1.51
CA LYS A 73 10.50 21.55 1.93
C LYS A 73 9.55 21.36 0.74
N LEU A 74 9.50 22.32 -0.19
CA LEU A 74 8.71 22.21 -1.41
C LEU A 74 9.17 21.03 -2.28
N TRP A 75 10.48 20.90 -2.51
CA TRP A 75 11.04 19.79 -3.27
C TRP A 75 10.76 18.43 -2.63
N PHE A 76 10.80 18.35 -1.31
CA PHE A 76 10.43 17.13 -0.60
C PHE A 76 8.96 16.78 -0.76
N ILE A 77 8.05 17.75 -0.67
CA ILE A 77 6.62 17.52 -0.89
C ILE A 77 6.37 17.01 -2.31
N ILE A 78 7.02 17.62 -3.32
CA ILE A 78 6.91 17.17 -4.72
C ILE A 78 7.46 15.74 -4.88
N GLY A 79 8.65 15.47 -4.34
CA GLY A 79 9.28 14.16 -4.39
C GLY A 79 8.42 13.07 -3.73
N ARG A 80 7.85 13.36 -2.56
CA ARG A 80 6.93 12.45 -1.85
C ARG A 80 5.61 12.25 -2.60
N SER A 81 5.08 13.30 -3.22
CA SER A 81 3.88 13.21 -4.06
C SER A 81 4.12 12.31 -5.28
N LEU A 82 5.26 12.46 -5.96
CA LEU A 82 5.67 11.59 -7.07
C LEU A 82 5.89 10.15 -6.60
N ALA A 83 6.55 9.95 -5.46
CA ALA A 83 6.71 8.63 -4.86
C ALA A 83 5.36 7.98 -4.54
N GLY A 84 4.37 8.75 -4.10
CA GLY A 84 2.98 8.30 -3.90
C GLY A 84 2.32 7.83 -5.20
N ALA A 85 2.56 8.52 -6.32
CA ALA A 85 2.07 8.11 -7.63
C ALA A 85 2.70 6.79 -8.09
N VAL A 86 4.03 6.70 -8.02
CA VAL A 86 4.79 5.50 -8.41
C VAL A 86 4.39 4.32 -7.54
N SER A 87 4.25 4.52 -6.22
CA SER A 87 3.83 3.48 -5.28
C SER A 87 2.41 2.99 -5.59
N ALA A 88 1.48 3.88 -5.94
CA ALA A 88 0.13 3.50 -6.30
C ALA A 88 0.09 2.65 -7.58
N LEU A 89 0.80 3.08 -8.62
CA LEU A 89 0.89 2.33 -9.87
C LEU A 89 1.57 0.98 -9.67
N ALA A 90 2.64 0.92 -8.89
CA ALA A 90 3.33 -0.32 -8.55
C ALA A 90 2.40 -1.29 -7.82
N MET A 91 1.70 -0.83 -6.78
CA MET A 91 0.78 -1.67 -5.99
C MET A 91 -0.44 -2.14 -6.78
N ILE A 92 -0.91 -1.38 -7.77
CA ILE A 92 -2.05 -1.80 -8.60
C ILE A 92 -1.59 -2.73 -9.73
N CYS A 93 -0.57 -2.33 -10.50
CA CYS A 93 -0.18 -2.99 -11.73
C CYS A 93 0.69 -4.23 -11.48
N ILE A 94 1.67 -4.17 -10.58
CA ILE A 94 2.64 -5.26 -10.39
C ILE A 94 1.94 -6.51 -9.84
N PRO A 95 1.16 -6.45 -8.74
CA PRO A 95 0.41 -7.62 -8.26
C PRO A 95 -0.59 -8.13 -9.30
N ALA A 96 -1.28 -7.26 -10.04
CA ALA A 96 -2.19 -7.68 -11.10
C ALA A 96 -1.46 -8.47 -12.21
N MET A 97 -0.25 -8.06 -12.57
CA MET A 97 0.60 -8.79 -13.53
C MET A 97 1.08 -10.12 -12.98
N ILE A 98 1.54 -10.16 -11.72
CA ILE A 98 1.99 -11.40 -11.07
C ILE A 98 0.84 -12.40 -10.98
N PHE A 99 -0.34 -11.97 -10.51
CA PHE A 99 -1.52 -12.84 -10.49
C PHE A 99 -1.93 -13.30 -11.89
N LYS A 100 -1.75 -12.49 -12.93
CA LYS A 100 -2.05 -12.92 -14.30
C LYS A 100 -1.13 -14.04 -14.76
N TRP A 101 0.13 -14.02 -14.35
CA TRP A 101 1.09 -15.06 -14.66
C TRP A 101 0.87 -16.33 -13.84
N LEU A 102 0.52 -16.19 -12.55
CA LEU A 102 0.24 -17.33 -11.66
C LEU A 102 -1.14 -17.97 -11.93
N ILE A 103 -2.12 -17.18 -12.35
CA ILE A 103 -3.53 -17.57 -12.50
C ILE A 103 -3.97 -17.21 -13.93
N ILE A 104 -3.52 -18.02 -14.88
CA ILE A 104 -3.67 -17.78 -16.33
C ILE A 104 -5.14 -17.63 -16.73
N GLU A 105 -6.06 -18.30 -16.03
CA GLU A 105 -7.48 -18.36 -16.36
C GLU A 105 -8.22 -17.03 -16.15
N VAL A 106 -7.73 -16.14 -15.27
CA VAL A 106 -8.44 -14.89 -14.95
C VAL A 106 -8.04 -13.76 -15.91
N PRO A 107 -8.99 -13.03 -16.52
CA PRO A 107 -8.69 -11.86 -17.36
C PRO A 107 -8.01 -10.73 -16.57
N PHE A 108 -7.01 -10.09 -17.18
CA PHE A 108 -6.24 -9.01 -16.53
C PHE A 108 -7.12 -7.86 -16.01
N GLN A 109 -8.19 -7.50 -16.71
CA GLN A 109 -9.12 -6.46 -16.25
C GLN A 109 -9.81 -6.80 -14.92
N LYS A 110 -10.09 -8.09 -14.66
CA LYS A 110 -10.70 -8.54 -13.40
C LYS A 110 -9.67 -8.48 -12.26
N LEU A 111 -8.43 -8.85 -12.54
CA LEU A 111 -7.32 -8.72 -11.58
C LEU A 111 -7.03 -7.26 -11.24
N MET A 112 -7.06 -6.36 -12.23
CA MET A 112 -6.97 -4.92 -12.00
C MET A 112 -8.12 -4.42 -11.11
N ALA A 113 -9.36 -4.87 -11.35
CA ALA A 113 -10.50 -4.51 -10.51
C ALA A 113 -10.31 -4.96 -9.04
N MET A 114 -9.75 -6.15 -8.83
CA MET A 114 -9.36 -6.63 -7.51
C MET A 114 -8.31 -5.71 -6.88
N GLN A 115 -7.24 -5.38 -7.61
CA GLN A 115 -6.17 -4.53 -7.07
C GLN A 115 -6.62 -3.09 -6.77
N LEU A 116 -7.60 -2.57 -7.51
CA LEU A 116 -8.24 -1.29 -7.17
C LEU A 116 -8.95 -1.36 -5.80
N GLY A 117 -9.63 -2.47 -5.50
CA GLY A 117 -10.20 -2.71 -4.17
C GLY A 117 -9.12 -2.82 -3.10
N VAL A 118 -8.09 -3.63 -3.33
CA VAL A 118 -6.95 -3.77 -2.41
C VAL A 118 -6.32 -2.41 -2.10
N PHE A 119 -6.10 -1.59 -3.13
CA PHE A 119 -5.46 -0.28 -2.97
C PHE A 119 -6.34 0.71 -2.18
N VAL A 120 -7.67 0.60 -2.24
CA VAL A 120 -8.56 1.38 -1.36
C VAL A 120 -8.32 1.00 0.10
N ILE A 121 -8.18 -0.29 0.42
CA ILE A 121 -7.88 -0.72 1.80
C ILE A 121 -6.52 -0.17 2.25
N VAL A 122 -5.51 -0.21 1.37
CA VAL A 122 -4.18 0.37 1.65
C VAL A 122 -4.26 1.88 1.88
N LEU A 123 -5.06 2.62 1.11
CA LEU A 123 -5.26 4.05 1.33
C LEU A 123 -5.96 4.33 2.66
N ILE A 124 -6.96 3.53 3.04
CA ILE A 124 -7.60 3.64 4.35
C ILE A 124 -6.58 3.42 5.46
N GLU A 125 -5.76 2.37 5.37
CA GLU A 125 -4.66 2.11 6.31
C GLU A 125 -3.74 3.33 6.43
N ARG A 126 -3.31 3.91 5.30
CA ARG A 126 -2.45 5.11 5.29
C ARG A 126 -3.13 6.32 5.92
N LEU A 127 -4.41 6.56 5.61
CA LEU A 127 -5.17 7.67 6.19
C LEU A 127 -5.37 7.51 7.69
N THR A 128 -5.57 6.28 8.19
CA THR A 128 -5.65 6.03 9.64
C THR A 128 -4.31 6.21 10.35
N TRP A 129 -3.20 6.03 9.63
CA TRP A 129 -1.87 6.23 10.19
C TRP A 129 -1.47 7.70 10.32
N ILE A 130 -1.93 8.59 9.43
CA ILE A 130 -1.62 10.03 9.50
C ILE A 130 -1.92 10.64 10.89
N PRO A 131 -3.12 10.51 11.48
CA PRO A 131 -3.37 11.08 12.81
C PRO A 131 -2.51 10.42 13.90
N LEU A 132 -2.21 9.12 13.77
CA LEU A 132 -1.33 8.42 14.73
C LEU A 132 0.09 8.99 14.70
N ALA A 133 0.62 9.23 13.51
CA ALA A 133 1.94 9.81 13.33
C ALA A 133 1.99 11.28 13.82
N VAL A 134 0.98 12.09 13.49
CA VAL A 134 0.97 13.52 13.80
C VAL A 134 0.69 13.80 15.27
N PHE A 135 -0.32 13.15 15.87
CA PHE A 135 -0.74 13.44 17.24
C PHE A 135 0.03 12.64 18.29
N PHE A 136 0.47 11.42 17.97
CA PHE A 136 1.14 10.53 18.91
C PHE A 136 2.62 10.30 18.61
N GLY A 137 3.15 10.86 17.51
CA GLY A 137 4.55 10.68 17.11
C GLY A 137 4.92 9.23 16.81
N LEU A 138 3.93 8.37 16.52
CA LEU A 138 4.15 6.95 16.34
C LEU A 138 4.70 6.64 14.95
N ASP A 139 5.80 5.87 14.94
CA ASP A 139 6.28 5.25 13.72
C ASP A 139 5.29 4.23 13.16
N TRP A 140 5.36 4.00 11.85
CA TRP A 140 4.43 3.11 11.13
C TRP A 140 4.47 1.66 11.62
N PHE A 141 5.63 1.18 12.08
CA PHE A 141 5.82 -0.18 12.59
C PHE A 141 5.37 -0.36 14.04
N VAL A 142 4.96 0.71 14.73
CA VAL A 142 4.44 0.69 16.11
C VAL A 142 2.98 1.11 16.15
N SER A 143 2.29 1.07 15.00
CA SER A 143 0.86 1.35 14.93
C SER A 143 0.07 0.35 15.80
N PRO A 144 -0.94 0.79 16.56
CA PRO A 144 -1.80 -0.10 17.35
C PRO A 144 -2.58 -1.11 16.49
N PHE A 145 -2.70 -0.84 15.18
CA PHE A 145 -3.32 -1.75 14.21
C PHE A 145 -2.35 -2.79 13.64
N SER A 146 -1.07 -2.73 14.02
CA SER A 146 0.00 -3.61 13.55
C SER A 146 0.51 -4.53 14.65
N PHE A 147 1.09 -5.66 14.28
CA PHE A 147 1.69 -6.59 15.24
C PHE A 147 3.08 -6.14 15.73
N GLY A 148 3.60 -5.01 15.25
CA GLY A 148 4.93 -4.53 15.63
C GLY A 148 5.05 -4.09 17.09
N VAL A 149 3.96 -3.60 17.70
CA VAL A 149 3.91 -3.30 19.15
C VAL A 149 4.18 -4.58 19.95
N ILE A 150 3.46 -5.66 19.64
CA ILE A 150 3.63 -6.96 20.30
C ILE A 150 5.05 -7.49 20.07
N ALA A 151 5.56 -7.39 18.84
CA ALA A 151 6.91 -7.84 18.52
C ALA A 151 7.97 -7.06 19.31
N SER A 152 7.80 -5.76 19.52
CA SER A 152 8.73 -4.93 20.30
C SER A 152 8.85 -5.35 21.77
N HIS A 153 7.81 -5.95 22.34
CA HIS A 153 7.84 -6.51 23.69
C HIS A 153 8.49 -7.90 23.75
N LEU A 154 8.50 -8.65 22.65
CA LEU A 154 9.04 -10.01 22.57
C LEU A 154 10.49 -10.06 22.09
N THR A 155 10.92 -9.12 21.24
CA THR A 155 12.26 -9.10 20.66
C THR A 155 12.80 -7.69 20.52
N SER A 156 14.12 -7.54 20.70
CA SER A 156 14.86 -6.30 20.47
C SER A 156 15.47 -6.21 19.07
N LYS A 157 15.26 -7.21 18.20
CA LYS A 157 15.83 -7.22 16.83
C LYS A 157 15.01 -6.31 15.89
N PRO A 158 15.57 -5.20 15.36
CA PRO A 158 14.80 -4.20 14.61
C PRO A 158 14.13 -4.75 13.35
N TRP A 159 14.81 -5.61 12.59
CA TRP A 159 14.26 -6.25 11.40
C TRP A 159 12.98 -7.05 11.69
N LEU A 160 12.94 -7.79 12.80
CA LEU A 160 11.75 -8.57 13.18
C LEU A 160 10.60 -7.64 13.57
N ILE A 161 10.89 -6.54 14.28
CA ILE A 161 9.89 -5.53 14.63
C ILE A 161 9.30 -4.90 13.36
N TYR A 162 10.11 -4.57 12.36
CA TYR A 162 9.62 -4.03 11.07
C TYR A 162 8.80 -5.04 10.27
N PHE A 163 9.19 -6.32 10.29
CA PHE A 163 8.44 -7.38 9.64
C PHE A 163 7.05 -7.55 10.27
N PHE A 164 6.97 -7.70 11.59
CA PHE A 164 5.69 -7.81 12.29
C PHE A 164 4.88 -6.50 12.26
N GLY A 165 5.53 -5.34 12.25
CA GLY A 165 4.90 -4.04 12.03
C GLY A 165 4.28 -3.88 10.63
N SER A 166 4.76 -4.64 9.64
CA SER A 166 4.16 -4.70 8.31
C SER A 166 2.89 -5.56 8.27
N ILE A 167 2.66 -6.40 9.28
CA ILE A 167 1.43 -7.18 9.41
C ILE A 167 0.44 -6.32 10.20
N SER A 168 -0.64 -5.91 9.54
CA SER A 168 -1.71 -5.12 10.17
C SER A 168 -3.07 -5.78 9.97
N ILE A 169 -4.06 -5.31 10.73
CA ILE A 169 -5.45 -5.74 10.55
C ILE A 169 -5.95 -5.45 9.12
N PHE A 170 -5.47 -4.38 8.50
CA PHE A 170 -5.78 -4.02 7.11
C PHE A 170 -5.13 -5.01 6.13
N GLN A 171 -3.91 -5.47 6.40
CA GLN A 171 -3.25 -6.48 5.60
C GLN A 171 -3.97 -7.83 5.66
N LEU A 172 -4.48 -8.22 6.83
CA LEU A 172 -5.34 -9.40 6.97
C LEU A 172 -6.66 -9.24 6.19
N TRP A 173 -7.24 -8.03 6.22
CA TRP A 173 -8.42 -7.72 5.43
C TRP A 173 -8.15 -7.83 3.92
N ILE A 174 -7.01 -7.30 3.44
CA ILE A 174 -6.55 -7.42 2.05
C ILE A 174 -6.44 -8.89 1.63
N ILE A 175 -5.80 -9.73 2.45
CA ILE A 175 -5.66 -11.17 2.18
C ILE A 175 -7.05 -11.81 2.03
N SER A 176 -7.94 -11.55 2.98
CA SER A 176 -9.29 -12.11 2.95
C SER A 176 -10.09 -11.65 1.72
N PHE A 177 -9.91 -10.39 1.31
CA PHE A 177 -10.55 -9.81 0.11
C PHE A 177 -10.03 -10.46 -1.17
N GLN A 178 -8.71 -10.59 -1.33
CA GLN A 178 -8.09 -11.19 -2.52
C GLN A 178 -8.49 -12.65 -2.68
N ILE A 179 -8.45 -13.43 -1.60
CA ILE A 179 -8.84 -14.84 -1.62
C ILE A 179 -10.30 -15.00 -2.03
N LYS A 180 -11.22 -14.23 -1.41
CA LYS A 180 -12.64 -14.29 -1.76
C LYS A 180 -12.88 -13.91 -3.22
N PHE A 181 -12.21 -12.86 -3.69
CA PHE A 181 -12.32 -12.42 -5.09
C PHE A 181 -11.87 -13.51 -6.06
N LEU A 182 -10.67 -14.06 -5.86
CA LEU A 182 -10.09 -15.07 -6.76
C LEU A 182 -10.86 -16.39 -6.72
N ASN A 183 -11.27 -16.87 -5.54
CA ASN A 183 -12.08 -18.09 -5.42
C ASN A 183 -13.41 -17.97 -6.19
N ARG A 184 -14.02 -16.79 -6.24
CA ARG A 184 -15.25 -16.58 -7.00
C ARG A 184 -15.01 -16.58 -8.52
N MET A 185 -13.82 -16.18 -8.97
CA MET A 185 -13.47 -16.16 -10.39
C MET A 185 -13.09 -17.54 -10.92
N LEU A 186 -12.45 -18.38 -10.10
CA LEU A 186 -11.93 -19.69 -10.49
C LEU A 186 -12.90 -20.85 -10.19
N GLY A 187 -14.00 -20.58 -9.48
CA GLY A 187 -14.85 -21.62 -8.91
C GLY A 187 -14.22 -22.14 -7.62
N GLU A 188 -14.98 -22.06 -6.52
CA GLU A 188 -14.48 -22.36 -5.18
C GLU A 188 -13.75 -23.72 -5.11
N LYS A 189 -12.45 -23.70 -4.74
CA LYS A 189 -11.64 -24.79 -4.10
C LYS A 189 -10.15 -24.77 -4.43
N GLU A 190 -9.64 -23.80 -5.18
CA GLU A 190 -8.22 -23.85 -5.56
C GLU A 190 -7.30 -23.45 -4.41
N LYS A 191 -6.68 -24.44 -3.74
CA LYS A 191 -5.65 -24.23 -2.71
C LYS A 191 -4.48 -23.37 -3.23
N SER A 192 -4.26 -23.38 -4.54
CA SER A 192 -3.28 -22.53 -5.23
C SER A 192 -3.51 -21.04 -4.98
N VAL A 193 -4.78 -20.59 -4.92
CA VAL A 193 -5.14 -19.17 -4.67
C VAL A 193 -4.64 -18.71 -3.31
N TRP A 194 -4.86 -19.53 -2.28
CA TRP A 194 -4.40 -19.22 -0.93
C TRP A 194 -2.88 -19.12 -0.87
N LEU A 195 -2.18 -20.08 -1.48
CA LEU A 195 -0.72 -20.08 -1.51
C LEU A 195 -0.17 -18.87 -2.25
N ALA A 196 -0.72 -18.53 -3.42
CA ALA A 196 -0.30 -17.38 -4.22
C ALA A 196 -0.51 -16.05 -3.48
N VAL A 197 -1.68 -15.85 -2.86
CA VAL A 197 -1.99 -14.62 -2.10
C VAL A 197 -1.08 -14.49 -0.89
N ILE A 198 -0.93 -15.55 -0.08
CA ILE A 198 -0.08 -15.52 1.12
C ILE A 198 1.38 -15.30 0.75
N PHE A 199 1.87 -15.99 -0.29
CA PHE A 199 3.25 -15.85 -0.75
C PHE A 199 3.56 -14.43 -1.22
N LEU A 200 2.69 -13.84 -2.03
CA LEU A 200 2.85 -12.46 -2.50
C LEU A 200 2.85 -11.48 -1.32
N ARG A 201 1.97 -11.70 -0.34
CA ARG A 201 1.86 -10.84 0.84
C ARG A 201 3.06 -10.94 1.76
N PHE A 202 3.56 -12.15 1.96
CA PHE A 202 4.79 -12.41 2.67
C PHE A 202 5.99 -11.72 2.02
N LEU A 203 6.14 -11.84 0.69
CA LEU A 203 7.20 -11.18 -0.06
C LEU A 203 7.16 -9.67 0.14
N GLU A 204 5.98 -9.07 0.05
CA GLU A 204 5.81 -7.63 0.28
C GLU A 204 6.17 -7.21 1.71
N TRP A 205 5.84 -7.99 2.74
CA TRP A 205 6.24 -7.69 4.13
C TRP A 205 7.76 -7.79 4.33
N VAL A 206 8.39 -8.80 3.73
CA VAL A 206 9.85 -8.94 3.76
C VAL A 206 10.52 -7.76 3.06
N LEU A 207 10.04 -7.39 1.86
CA LEU A 207 10.56 -6.24 1.12
C LEU A 207 10.40 -4.95 1.91
N ALA A 208 9.24 -4.71 2.55
CA ALA A 208 9.01 -3.54 3.38
C ALA A 208 10.01 -3.48 4.55
N ALA A 209 10.20 -4.59 5.26
CA ALA A 209 11.15 -4.67 6.37
C ALA A 209 12.60 -4.46 5.92
N ILE A 210 13.01 -5.02 4.78
CA ILE A 210 14.35 -4.83 4.19
C ILE A 210 14.55 -3.37 3.78
N VAL A 211 13.57 -2.73 3.13
CA VAL A 211 13.67 -1.34 2.69
C VAL A 211 13.88 -0.42 3.89
N VAL A 212 13.12 -0.62 4.97
CA VAL A 212 13.26 0.22 6.18
C VAL A 212 14.56 -0.07 6.92
N PHE A 213 14.96 -1.33 7.06
CA PHE A 213 16.23 -1.69 7.67
C PHE A 213 17.43 -1.18 6.85
N GLY A 214 17.34 -1.22 5.52
CA GLY A 214 18.39 -0.81 4.59
C GLY A 214 18.45 0.70 4.34
N SER A 215 17.35 1.41 4.58
CA SER A 215 17.22 2.85 4.31
C SER A 215 18.36 3.70 4.90
N PRO A 216 18.78 3.52 6.18
CA PRO A 216 19.90 4.28 6.74
C PRO A 216 21.23 4.04 5.99
N TYR A 217 21.47 2.82 5.52
CA TYR A 217 22.72 2.45 4.82
C TYR A 217 22.75 2.94 3.38
N VAL A 218 21.60 2.89 2.70
CA VAL A 218 21.47 3.35 1.31
C VAL A 218 21.48 4.87 1.29
N ILE A 219 20.65 5.54 2.11
CA ILE A 219 20.51 6.99 2.09
C ILE A 219 21.74 7.66 2.73
N GLY A 220 22.31 7.10 3.80
CA GLY A 220 23.49 7.66 4.47
C GLY A 220 24.72 7.78 3.56
N ARG A 221 24.85 6.94 2.52
CA ARG A 221 25.94 7.00 1.54
C ARG A 221 25.80 8.07 0.46
N TRP A 222 24.59 8.62 0.27
CA TRP A 222 24.35 9.69 -0.71
C TRP A 222 24.52 11.10 -0.12
N PHE A 223 24.49 11.20 1.21
CA PHE A 223 24.58 12.47 1.95
C PHE A 223 25.84 12.59 2.83
N SER A 224 26.76 11.63 2.73
CA SER A 224 28.11 11.63 3.34
C SER A 224 29.16 11.97 2.29
#